data_AF-A0A5B7X2C8-F1
#
_entry.id   AF-A0A5B7X2C8-F1
#
_cell.length_a   1.000
_cell.length_b   1.000
_cell.length_c   1.000
_cell.angle_alpha   90.00
_cell.angle_beta   90.00
_cell.angle_gamma   90.00
#
_symmetry.space_group_name_H-M   'P 1'
#
loop_
_entity.id
_entity.type
_entity.pdbx_description
1 polymer ?
#
loop_
_entity_poly.entity_id
_entity_poly.type
_entity_poly.pdbx_seq_one_letter_code
_entity_poly.pdbx_strand_id
1 'polypeptide(L)' 'MFGFLFRSEEDRLSHKYTRLMNRAYNLALVDKEKSDKINERAQKIREQLRRMNYRKLDNFI' A
#
# COMPACT_ATOMS: atom_id res chain seq x y z
N MET A 1 -16.57 16.78 -12.79
CA MET A 1 -15.97 18.11 -12.59
C MET A 1 -15.05 18.02 -11.37
N PHE A 2 -13.75 18.25 -11.59
CA PHE A 2 -12.65 18.49 -10.63
C PHE A 2 -12.49 17.60 -9.38
N GLY A 3 -11.51 16.68 -9.44
CA GLY A 3 -10.86 16.07 -8.27
C GLY A 3 -9.46 15.52 -8.59
N PHE A 4 -8.85 15.95 -9.70
CA PHE A 4 -7.44 15.74 -10.00
C PHE A 4 -6.72 16.98 -9.48
N LEU A 5 -5.85 16.87 -8.47
CA LEU A 5 -4.55 17.58 -8.41
C LEU A 5 -3.76 17.45 -7.10
N PHE A 6 -4.29 16.83 -6.05
CA PHE A 6 -3.47 16.43 -4.90
C PHE A 6 -3.75 14.98 -4.55
N ARG A 7 -3.19 14.02 -5.33
CA ARG A 7 -3.05 12.66 -4.79
C ARG A 7 -2.14 12.80 -3.58
N SER A 8 -2.72 12.68 -2.39
CA SER A 8 -1.95 12.64 -1.16
C SER A 8 -0.88 11.55 -1.29
N GLU A 9 0.26 11.70 -0.61
CA GLU A 9 1.27 10.64 -0.60
C GLU A 9 0.65 9.29 -0.18
N GLU A 10 -0.37 9.35 0.68
CA GLU A 10 -1.22 8.24 1.09
C GLU A 10 -1.94 7.58 -0.09
N ASP A 11 -2.60 8.33 -0.98
CA ASP A 11 -3.26 7.78 -2.17
C ASP A 11 -2.26 7.11 -3.11
N ARG A 12 -1.07 7.69 -3.27
CA ARG A 12 -0.02 7.13 -4.12
C ARG A 12 0.51 5.82 -3.53
N LEU A 13 0.73 5.76 -2.21
CA LEU A 13 1.16 4.56 -1.50
C LEU A 13 0.07 3.48 -1.51
N SER A 14 -1.19 3.85 -1.31
CA SER A 14 -2.35 2.96 -1.39
C SER A 14 -2.48 2.32 -2.78
N HIS A 15 -2.39 3.13 -3.84
CA HIS A 15 -2.40 2.60 -5.22
C HIS A 15 -1.25 1.63 -5.49
N LYS A 16 -0.05 1.96 -4.97
CA LYS A 16 1.14 1.11 -5.11
C LYS A 16 0.97 -0.21 -4.35
N TYR A 17 0.41 -0.17 -3.14
CA TYR A 17 0.07 -1.35 -2.35
C TYR A 17 -0.91 -2.26 -3.10
N THR A 18 -2.03 -1.73 -3.57
CA THR A 18 -3.05 -2.51 -4.28
C THR A 18 -2.49 -3.18 -5.54
N ARG A 19 -1.65 -2.47 -6.30
CA ARG A 19 -0.99 -3.04 -7.48
C ARG A 19 -0.02 -4.18 -7.12
N LEU A 20 0.74 -4.03 -6.03
CA LEU A 20 1.65 -5.08 -5.57
C LEU A 20 0.88 -6.30 -5.05
N MET A 21 -0.21 -6.07 -4.31
CA MET A 21 -1.06 -7.16 -3.80
C MET A 21 -1.75 -7.95 -4.91
N ASN A 22 -2.32 -7.28 -5.91
CA ASN A 22 -2.90 -7.96 -7.07
C ASN A 22 -1.84 -8.81 -7.79
N ARG A 23 -0.61 -8.31 -7.90
CA ARG A 23 0.49 -9.06 -8.52
C ARG A 23 0.93 -10.24 -7.66
N ALA A 24 1.00 -10.08 -6.34
CA ALA A 24 1.29 -11.17 -5.41
C ALA A 24 0.22 -12.25 -5.47
N TYR A 25 -1.06 -11.88 -5.43
CA TYR A 25 -2.18 -12.82 -5.50
C TYR A 25 -2.16 -13.67 -6.77
N ASN A 26 -1.95 -13.04 -7.92
CA ASN A 26 -1.83 -13.76 -9.19
C ASN A 26 -0.60 -14.68 -9.25
N LEU A 27 0.50 -14.28 -8.61
CA LEU A 27 1.72 -15.10 -8.52
C LEU A 27 1.62 -16.20 -7.48
N ALA A 28 0.82 -16.06 -6.43
CA ALA A 28 0.72 -17.04 -5.34
C ALA A 28 0.28 -18.42 -5.83
N LEU A 29 -0.50 -18.46 -6.92
CA LEU A 29 -0.96 -19.70 -7.55
C LEU A 29 0.13 -20.41 -8.38
N VAL A 30 1.20 -19.69 -8.76
CA VAL A 30 2.22 -20.19 -9.69
C VAL A 30 3.60 -20.32 -9.02
N ASP A 31 3.95 -19.35 -8.18
CA ASP A 31 5.26 -19.22 -7.52
C ASP A 31 5.09 -18.53 -6.17
N LYS A 32 4.95 -19.34 -5.12
CA LYS A 32 4.77 -18.89 -3.74
C LYS A 32 5.94 -18.02 -3.27
N GLU A 33 7.17 -18.40 -3.60
CA GLU A 33 8.37 -17.71 -3.11
C GLU A 33 8.48 -16.29 -3.70
N LYS A 34 8.15 -16.13 -4.99
CA LYS A 34 8.06 -14.80 -5.61
C LYS A 34 6.87 -14.00 -5.09
N SER A 35 5.72 -14.64 -4.85
CA SER A 35 4.57 -13.98 -4.22
C SER A 35 4.93 -13.44 -2.84
N ASP A 36 5.59 -14.23 -2.00
CA ASP A 36 5.99 -13.86 -0.65
C ASP A 36 6.94 -12.66 -0.65
N LYS A 37 7.91 -12.62 -1.59
CA LYS A 37 8.81 -11.45 -1.79
C LYS A 37 8.05 -10.18 -2.18
N ILE A 38 6.98 -10.30 -2.97
CA ILE A 38 6.13 -9.15 -3.35
C ILE A 38 5.24 -8.73 -2.18
N ASN A 39 4.73 -9.72 -1.42
CA ASN A 39 3.91 -9.50 -0.24
C ASN A 39 4.69 -8.78 0.87
N GLU A 40 5.94 -9.15 1.14
CA GLU A 40 6.81 -8.42 2.06
C GLU A 40 6.99 -6.95 1.67
N ARG A 41 7.15 -6.66 0.37
CA ARG A 41 7.23 -5.28 -0.13
C ARG A 41 5.91 -4.53 0.06
N ALA A 42 4.78 -5.21 -0.14
CA ALA A 42 3.46 -4.65 0.11
C ALA A 42 3.25 -4.36 1.61
N GLN A 43 3.70 -5.24 2.50
CA GLN A 43 3.61 -5.04 3.94
C GLN A 43 4.38 -3.81 4.40
N LYS A 44 5.58 -3.54 3.87
CA LYS A 44 6.33 -2.31 4.18
C LYS A 44 5.56 -1.04 3.82
N ILE A 45 4.85 -1.05 2.69
CA ILE A 45 4.00 0.09 2.27
C ILE A 45 2.78 0.20 3.19
N ARG A 46 2.18 -0.92 3.58
CA ARG A 46 1.06 -0.95 4.54
C ARG A 46 1.47 -0.42 5.90
N GLU A 47 2.66 -0.72 6.38
CA GLU A 47 3.21 -0.15 7.62
C GLU A 47 3.45 1.36 7.51
N GLN A 48 3.98 1.84 6.38
CA GLN A 48 4.13 3.27 6.13
C GLN A 48 2.77 3.98 6.13
N LEU A 49 1.77 3.42 5.44
CA LEU A 49 0.39 3.92 5.47
C LEU A 49 -0.18 3.93 6.89
N ARG A 50 0.03 2.85 7.66
CA ARG A 50 -0.42 2.78 9.06
C ARG A 50 0.24 3.86 9.92
N ARG A 51 1.53 4.12 9.76
CA ARG A 51 2.25 5.19 10.47
C ARG A 51 1.78 6.59 10.07
N MET A 52 1.49 6.81 8.79
CA MET A 52 0.92 8.07 8.30
C MET A 52 -0.49 8.32 8.84
N ASN A 53 -1.32 7.28 8.91
CA ASN A 53 -2.68 7.38 9.46
C ASN A 53 -2.67 7.51 11.00
N TYR A 54 -1.76 6.83 11.69
CA TYR A 54 -1.50 7.06 13.13
C TYR A 54 -1.10 8.51 13.40
N ARG A 55 -0.21 9.09 12.57
CA ARG A 55 0.15 10.52 12.67
C ARG A 55 -1.04 11.48 12.51
N LYS A 56 -2.08 11.12 11.75
CA LYS A 56 -3.30 11.92 11.64
C LYS A 56 -4.18 11.80 12.89
N LEU A 57 -4.15 10.66 13.60
CA LEU A 57 -4.84 10.48 14.87
C LEU A 57 -4.12 11.14 16.06
N ASP A 58 -2.79 11.27 16.01
CA ASP A 58 -1.99 11.87 17.09
C ASP A 58 -2.14 13.41 17.22
N ASN A 59 -2.93 14.07 16.36
CA ASN A 59 -3.20 15.52 16.42
C ASN A 59 -4.52 15.88 17.16
N PHE A 60 -5.09 14.96 17.93
CA PHE A 60 -6.32 15.18 18.72
C PHE A 60 -6.14 14.96 20.23
N ILE A 61 -4.96 15.28 20.78
CA ILE A 61 -4.74 15.33 22.23
C ILE A 61 -4.20 16.70 22.62
#